data_AF-A0A9E1JRM8-F1
#
_entry.id   AF-A0A9E1JRM8-F1
#
_cell.length_a   1.000
_cell.length_b   1.000
_cell.length_c   1.000
_cell.angle_alpha   90.00
_cell.angle_beta   90.00
_cell.angle_gamma   90.00
#
_symmetry.space_group_name_H-M   'P 1'
#
loop_
_entity.id
_entity.type
_entity.pdbx_description
1 polymer ?
#
loop_
_entity_poly.entity_id
_entity_poly.type
_entity_poly.pdbx_seq_one_letter_code
_entity_poly.pdbx_strand_id
1 'polypeptide(L)' 'MRILSVSDQVEPMIYEPGGDKCFPGIDLILSCGDLPAEYLTYLVTVFNVPLFYIRGNHDGIYDVKPP' A
#
# COMPACT_ATOMS: atom_id res chain seq x y z
N MET A 1 5.44 -7.79 -15.79
CA MET A 1 5.06 -7.77 -14.38
C MET A 1 5.87 -6.68 -13.67
N ARG A 2 5.21 -5.65 -13.16
CA ARG A 2 5.80 -4.60 -12.32
C ARG A 2 5.17 -4.64 -10.95
N ILE A 3 5.99 -4.57 -9.91
CA ILE A 3 5.56 -4.67 -8.52
C ILE A 3 5.89 -3.35 -7.82
N LEU A 4 4.91 -2.78 -7.11
CA LEU A 4 5.13 -1.67 -6.19
C LEU A 4 5.35 -2.23 -4.79
N SER A 5 6.55 -2.07 -4.24
CA SER A 5 6.87 -2.47 -2.87
C SER A 5 6.91 -1.26 -1.94
N VAL A 6 6.21 -1.31 -0.81
CA VAL A 6 6.20 -0.27 0.23
C VAL A 6 6.56 -0.87 1.59
N SER A 7 7.36 -0.18 2.40
CA SER A 7 7.77 -0.67 3.72
C SER A 7 8.02 0.47 4.70
N ASP A 8 7.60 0.27 5.96
CA ASP A 8 7.91 1.03 7.18
C ASP A 8 7.54 2.53 7.20
N GLN A 9 7.38 3.17 6.04
CA GLN A 9 7.10 4.58 5.91
C GLN A 9 6.14 4.85 4.75
N VAL A 10 5.26 5.82 4.99
CA VAL A 10 4.36 6.35 3.96
C VAL A 10 5.16 7.24 3.01
N GLU A 11 5.14 6.92 1.72
CA GLU A 11 5.71 7.75 0.65
C GLU A 11 4.66 8.76 0.15
N PRO A 12 4.82 10.08 0.41
CA PRO A 12 3.84 11.09 0.02
C PRO A 12 3.56 11.11 -1.48
N MET A 13 4.56 10.88 -2.34
CA MET A 13 4.39 10.99 -3.79
C MET A 13 3.38 9.98 -4.35
N ILE A 14 3.21 8.82 -3.71
CA ILE A 14 2.19 7.82 -4.08
C ILE A 14 0.91 7.92 -3.25
N TYR A 15 0.91 8.72 -2.18
CA TYR A 15 -0.26 8.95 -1.31
C TYR A 15 -1.01 10.23 -1.62
N GLU A 16 -0.61 10.96 -2.67
CA GLU A 16 -1.31 12.14 -3.15
C GLU A 16 -2.22 11.83 -4.35
N PRO A 17 -3.31 12.57 -4.54
CA PRO A 17 -4.19 12.40 -5.69
C PRO A 17 -3.44 12.45 -7.03
N GLY A 18 -3.48 11.34 -7.78
CA GLY A 18 -2.81 11.21 -9.06
C GLY A 18 -1.38 10.65 -9.00
N GLY A 19 -0.90 10.23 -7.81
CA GLY A 19 0.40 9.57 -7.65
C GLY A 19 0.54 8.29 -8.46
N ASP A 20 -0.57 7.58 -8.73
CA ASP A 20 -0.64 6.42 -9.62
C ASP A 20 -0.17 6.73 -11.06
N LYS A 21 -0.38 7.96 -11.53
CA LYS A 21 0.04 8.39 -12.87
C LYS A 21 1.56 8.48 -12.99
N CYS A 22 2.26 8.68 -11.88
CA CYS A 22 3.72 8.64 -11.84
C CYS A 22 4.26 7.20 -11.95
N PHE A 23 3.44 6.19 -11.66
CA PHE A 23 3.81 4.78 -11.64
C PHE A 23 2.86 3.94 -12.49
N PRO A 24 2.85 4.11 -13.84
CA PRO A 24 1.94 3.39 -14.69
C PRO A 24 2.33 1.91 -14.85
N GLY A 25 1.30 1.05 -14.92
CA GLY A 25 1.45 -0.36 -15.25
C GLY A 25 1.99 -1.22 -14.11
N ILE A 26 1.69 -0.86 -12.86
CA ILE A 26 1.86 -1.75 -11.71
C ILE A 26 0.84 -2.88 -11.84
N ASP A 27 1.29 -4.12 -11.61
CA ASP A 27 0.47 -5.33 -11.66
C ASP A 27 0.17 -5.87 -10.25
N LEU A 28 0.94 -5.45 -9.25
CA LEU A 28 0.88 -5.95 -7.88
C LEU A 28 1.46 -4.97 -6.87
N ILE A 29 0.87 -4.89 -5.66
CA ILE A 29 1.45 -4.20 -4.50
C ILE A 29 1.93 -5.22 -3.48
N LEU A 30 3.16 -5.05 -2.97
CA LEU A 30 3.69 -5.76 -1.82
C LEU A 30 3.96 -4.78 -0.68
N SER A 31 3.49 -5.11 0.51
CA SER A 31 3.69 -4.30 1.70
C SER A 31 4.31 -5.11 2.84
N CYS A 32 5.21 -4.48 3.59
CA CYS A 32 5.73 -4.99 4.85
C CYS A 32 5.99 -3.85 5.84
N GLY A 33 6.35 -4.21 7.07
CA GLY A 33 6.61 -3.23 8.13
C GLY A 33 5.33 -2.63 8.70
N ASP A 34 5.49 -1.62 9.55
CA ASP A 34 4.39 -0.99 10.27
C ASP A 34 3.76 0.13 9.42
N LEU A 35 2.87 -0.26 8.50
CA LEU A 35 2.18 0.68 7.61
C LEU A 35 0.72 0.88 8.03
N PRO A 36 0.20 2.13 8.02
CA PRO A 36 -1.20 2.36 8.33
C PRO A 36 -2.13 1.61 7.37
N ALA A 37 -3.17 0.95 7.90
CA ALA A 37 -4.14 0.22 7.05
C ALA A 37 -4.76 1.13 5.98
N GLU A 38 -5.08 2.37 6.35
CA GLU A 38 -5.68 3.37 5.44
C GLU A 38 -4.78 3.74 4.27
N TYR A 39 -3.46 3.75 4.49
CA TYR A 39 -2.49 3.98 3.44
C TYR A 39 -2.53 2.85 2.40
N LEU A 40 -2.53 1.60 2.86
CA LEU A 40 -2.61 0.45 1.98
C LEU A 40 -3.96 0.33 1.28
N THR A 41 -5.08 0.60 1.98
CA THR A 41 -6.42 0.68 1.39
C THR A 41 -6.46 1.72 0.26
N TYR A 42 -5.84 2.89 0.48
CA TYR A 42 -5.74 3.93 -0.55
C TYR A 42 -4.97 3.43 -1.77
N LEU A 43 -3.79 2.82 -1.59
CA LEU A 43 -2.99 2.32 -2.71
C LEU A 43 -3.78 1.27 -3.51
N VAL A 44 -4.46 0.34 -2.85
CA VAL A 44 -5.32 -0.65 -3.55
C VAL A 44 -6.45 0.03 -4.30
N THR A 45 -7.07 1.06 -3.71
CA THR A 45 -8.18 1.79 -4.33
C THR A 45 -7.75 2.52 -5.60
N VAL A 46 -6.59 3.18 -5.59
CA VAL A 46 -6.12 3.99 -6.72
C VAL A 46 -5.47 3.13 -7.80
N PHE A 47 -4.59 2.19 -7.43
CA PHE A 47 -3.90 1.35 -8.40
C PHE A 47 -4.77 0.20 -8.92
N ASN A 48 -5.81 -0.20 -8.17
CA ASN A 48 -6.75 -1.25 -8.52
C ASN A 48 -6.07 -2.58 -8.92
N VAL A 49 -5.08 -2.99 -8.12
CA VAL A 49 -4.31 -4.23 -8.28
C VAL A 49 -4.27 -5.01 -6.96
N PRO A 50 -3.94 -6.31 -6.98
CA PRO A 50 -3.84 -7.10 -5.76
C PRO A 50 -2.78 -6.54 -4.80
N LEU A 51 -3.07 -6.59 -3.51
CA LEU A 51 -2.14 -6.29 -2.43
C LEU A 51 -1.85 -7.56 -1.65
N PHE A 52 -0.57 -7.86 -1.45
CA PHE A 52 -0.13 -8.78 -0.40
C PHE A 52 0.65 -8.00 0.64
N TYR A 53 0.34 -8.23 1.91
CA TYR A 53 1.00 -7.54 3.01
C TYR A 53 1.42 -8.50 4.11
N ILE A 54 2.55 -8.19 4.74
CA ILE A 54 3.00 -8.81 5.97
C ILE A 54 2.73 -7.82 7.08
N ARG A 55 1.88 -8.23 8.03
CA ARG A 55 1.53 -7.42 9.19
C ARG A 55 2.76 -7.14 10.05
N GLY A 56 3.04 -5.85 10.29
CA GLY A 56 4.07 -5.40 11.22
C GLY A 56 3.68 -5.63 12.69
N ASN A 57 4.63 -5.49 13.61
CA ASN A 57 4.39 -5.73 15.03
C ASN A 57 3.61 -4.59 15.71
N HIS A 58 3.45 -3.44 15.06
CA HIS A 58 2.64 -2.31 15.53
C HIS A 58 1.28 -2.20 14.82
N ASP A 59 0.98 -3.06 13.85
CA ASP A 59 -0.27 -3.06 13.08
C ASP A 59 -1.45 -3.69 13.86
N GLY A 60 -1.66 -3.28 15.11
CA GLY A 60 -2.74 -3.77 15.98
C GLY A 60 -4.13 -3.58 15.38
N ILE A 61 -4.32 -2.53 14.56
CA ILE A 61 -5.62 -2.19 13.97
C ILE A 61 -6.06 -3.16 12.87
N TYR A 62 -5.16 -3.95 12.27
CA TYR A 62 -5.48 -4.83 11.14
C TYR A 62 -6.50 -5.93 11.49
N ASP A 63 -6.60 -6.32 12.76
CA ASP A 63 -7.60 -7.28 13.24
C ASP A 63 -9.03 -6.74 13.14
N VAL A 64 -9.19 -5.41 13.18
CA VAL A 64 -10.49 -4.72 13.18
C VAL A 64 -10.75 -4.05 11.84
N LYS A 65 -9.70 -3.50 11.22
CA LYS A 65 -9.73 -2.76 9.96
C LYS A 65 -8.51 -3.17 9.13
N PRO A 66 -8.58 -4.29 8.39
CA PRO A 66 -7.53 -4.67 7.46
C PRO A 66 -7.51 -3.68 6.27
N PRO A 67 -6.35 -3.57 5.59
CA PRO A 67 -6.19 -2.86 4.32
C PRO A 67 -7.23 -3.22 3.26
#